data_AF-A0A3N5V127-F1
#
_entry.id   AF-A0A3N5V127-F1
#
_cell.length_a   1.000
_cell.length_b   1.000
_cell.length_c   1.000
_cell.angle_alpha   90.00
_cell.angle_beta   90.00
_cell.angle_gamma   90.00
#
_symmetry.space_group_name_H-M   'P 1'
#
loop_
_entity.id
_entity.type
_entity.pdbx_description
1 polymer ?
#
loop_
_entity_poly.entity_id
_entity_poly.type
_entity_poly.pdbx_seq_one_letter_code
_entity_poly.pdbx_strand_id
1 'polypeptide(L)' 'MENEQKTLLARKILADRAIPSLSAVALELINAASDERTSARDLASIIQRDPGLATRLLKVVN' A
#
# COMPACT_ATOMS: atom_id res chain seq x y z
N MET A 1 18.41 1.80 -24.94
CA MET A 1 18.23 0.34 -25.07
C MET A 1 17.69 -0.32 -23.80
N GLU A 2 18.45 -0.48 -22.70
CA GLU A 2 17.96 -1.20 -21.49
C GLU A 2 16.74 -0.54 -20.82
N ASN A 3 16.73 0.78 -20.67
CA ASN A 3 15.62 1.52 -20.07
C ASN A 3 14.34 1.53 -20.93
N GLU A 4 14.46 1.49 -22.26
CA GLU A 4 13.30 1.39 -23.16
C GLU A 4 12.63 0.02 -23.03
N GLN A 5 13.44 -1.03 -22.90
CA GLN A 5 12.92 -2.39 -22.74
C GLN A 5 12.20 -2.58 -21.39
N LYS A 6 12.73 -2.01 -20.30
CA LYS A 6 12.04 -1.96 -18.99
C LYS A 6 10.72 -1.20 -19.08
N THR A 7 10.69 -0.07 -19.79
CA THR A 7 9.48 0.74 -19.97
C THR A 7 8.41 0.00 -20.77
N LEU A 8 8.81 -0.70 -21.84
CA LEU A 8 7.89 -1.53 -22.64
C LEU A 8 7.31 -2.69 -21.83
N LEU A 9 8.14 -3.33 -21.00
CA LEU A 9 7.68 -4.41 -20.11
C LEU A 9 6.70 -3.89 -19.06
N ALA A 10 7.01 -2.78 -18.40
CA ALA A 10 6.12 -2.15 -17.42
C ALA A 10 4.77 -1.77 -18.05
N ARG A 11 4.76 -1.22 -19.26
CA ARG A 11 3.51 -0.92 -19.99
C ARG A 11 2.70 -2.17 -20.29
N LYS A 12 3.34 -3.28 -20.68
CA LYS A 12 2.63 -4.56 -20.92
C LYS A 12 2.02 -5.12 -19.64
N ILE A 13 2.75 -5.08 -18.53
CA ILE A 13 2.26 -5.53 -17.23
C ILE A 13 1.07 -4.67 -16.80
N LEU A 14 1.18 -3.34 -16.89
CA LEU A 14 0.10 -2.41 -16.52
C LEU A 14 -1.14 -2.50 -17.43
N ALA A 15 -0.96 -2.93 -18.68
CA ALA A 15 -2.08 -3.18 -19.60
C ALA A 15 -2.80 -4.51 -19.32
N ASP A 16 -2.18 -5.41 -18.57
CA ASP A 16 -2.79 -6.67 -18.15
C ASP A 16 -3.80 -6.41 -17.01
N ARG A 17 -5.01 -6.96 -17.14
CA ARG A 17 -6.07 -6.85 -16.12
C ARG A 17 -5.80 -7.74 -14.90
N ALA A 18 -4.73 -8.52 -14.91
CA ALA A 18 -4.34 -9.41 -13.82
C ALA A 18 -3.64 -8.71 -12.64
N ILE A 19 -3.40 -7.39 -12.69
CA ILE A 19 -2.80 -6.68 -11.56
C ILE A 19 -3.84 -6.55 -10.42
N PRO A 20 -3.54 -7.04 -9.20
CA PRO A 20 -4.42 -6.85 -8.08
C PRO A 20 -4.56 -5.37 -7.75
N SER A 21 -5.78 -4.92 -7.49
CA SER A 21 -6.02 -3.59 -6.97
C SER A 21 -5.41 -3.44 -5.58
N LEU A 22 -5.06 -2.20 -5.22
CA LEU A 22 -4.71 -1.88 -3.84
C LEU A 22 -5.88 -2.21 -2.91
N SER A 23 -5.59 -2.74 -1.72
CA SER A 23 -6.64 -3.02 -0.74
C SER A 23 -7.28 -1.72 -0.23
N ALA A 24 -8.56 -1.79 0.14
CA ALA A 24 -9.27 -0.63 0.70
C ALA A 24 -8.58 -0.10 1.97
N VAL A 25 -8.07 -0.99 2.83
CA VAL A 25 -7.31 -0.63 4.04
C VAL A 25 -6.03 0.12 3.69
N ALA A 26 -5.29 -0.32 2.67
CA ALA A 26 -4.07 0.35 2.26
C ALA A 26 -4.35 1.74 1.66
N LEU A 27 -5.41 1.88 0.85
CA LEU A 27 -5.79 3.18 0.30
C LEU A 27 -6.22 4.16 1.41
N GLU A 28 -7.01 3.69 2.37
CA GLU A 28 -7.45 4.49 3.53
C GLU A 28 -6.28 4.91 4.40
N LEU A 29 -5.32 4.02 4.64
CA LEU A 29 -4.11 4.32 5.40
C LEU A 29 -3.24 5.37 4.72
N ILE A 30 -3.07 5.30 3.39
CA ILE A 30 -2.33 6.30 2.61
C ILE A 30 -2.99 7.67 2.73
N ASN A 31 -4.32 7.72 2.60
CA ASN A 31 -5.07 8.97 2.72
C ASN A 31 -4.94 9.56 4.12
N ALA A 32 -5.13 8.75 5.16
CA ALA A 32 -5.00 9.18 6.55
C ALA A 32 -3.57 9.66 6.86
N ALA A 33 -2.54 8.95 6.39
CA ALA A 33 -1.14 9.34 6.63
C ALA A 33 -0.72 10.62 5.88
N SER A 34 -1.47 11.00 4.84
CA SER A 34 -1.23 12.24 4.08
C SER A 34 -1.88 13.47 4.71
N ASP A 35 -2.76 13.29 5.69
CA ASP A 35 -3.40 14.38 6.44
C ASP A 35 -2.62 14.66 7.74
N GLU A 36 -2.12 15.89 7.88
CA GLU A 36 -1.37 16.36 9.05
C GLU A 36 -2.18 16.35 10.35
N ARG A 37 -3.51 16.28 10.26
CA ARG A 37 -4.42 16.23 11.43
C ARG A 37 -4.60 14.81 11.95
N THR A 38 -4.20 13.80 11.19
CA THR A 38 -4.36 12.40 11.57
C THR A 38 -3.43 12.06 12.72
N SER A 39 -4.00 11.51 13.79
CA SER A 39 -3.22 11.05 14.94
C SER A 39 -2.68 9.62 14.73
N ALA A 40 -1.65 9.25 15.50
CA ALA A 40 -1.18 7.87 15.54
C ALA A 40 -2.28 6.86 15.95
N ARG A 41 -3.26 7.29 16.76
CA ARG A 41 -4.40 6.46 17.15
C ARG A 41 -5.32 6.19 15.97
N ASP A 42 -5.53 7.17 15.11
CA ASP A 42 -6.36 7.01 13.91
C ASP A 42 -5.71 6.02 12.93
N LEU A 43 -4.40 6.14 12.71
CA LEU A 43 -3.63 5.18 11.92
C LEU A 43 -3.71 3.76 12.51
N ALA A 44 -3.56 3.64 13.83
CA ALA A 44 -3.67 2.35 14.51
C ALA A 44 -5.09 1.74 14.35
N SER A 45 -6.14 2.56 14.33
CA SER A 45 -7.52 2.08 14.12
C SER A 45 -7.73 1.49 12.72
N ILE A 46 -7.09 2.08 11.70
CA ILE A 46 -7.13 1.60 10.31
C ILE A 46 -6.34 0.28 10.20
N ILE A 47 -5.13 0.25 10.76
CA ILE A 47 -4.23 -0.92 10.70
C ILE A 47 -4.86 -2.16 11.34
N GLN A 48 -5.57 -2.00 12.46
CA GLN A 48 -6.19 -3.10 13.19
C GLN A 48 -7.32 -3.81 12.41
N ARG A 49 -7.86 -3.20 11.34
CA ARG A 49 -8.85 -3.85 10.47
C ARG A 49 -8.25 -4.96 9.59
N ASP A 50 -6.93 -4.98 9.45
CA ASP A 50 -6.19 -6.05 8.80
C ASP A 50 -5.27 -6.73 9.83
N PRO A 51 -5.64 -7.90 10.37
CA PRO A 51 -4.83 -8.62 11.34
C PRO A 51 -3.43 -9.00 10.84
N GLY A 52 -3.29 -9.25 9.53
CA GLY A 52 -2.01 -9.56 8.89
C GLY A 52 -1.08 -8.35 8.90
N LEU A 53 -1.60 -7.18 8.55
CA LEU A 53 -0.88 -5.91 8.63
C LEU A 53 -0.48 -5.57 10.06
N ALA A 54 -1.42 -5.66 11.01
CA ALA A 54 -1.16 -5.39 12.42
C ALA A 54 -0.05 -6.28 12.98
N THR A 55 -0.11 -7.59 12.71
CA THR A 55 0.93 -8.55 13.11
C THR A 55 2.29 -8.21 12.51
N ARG A 56 2.31 -7.82 11.23
CA ARG A 56 3.55 -7.51 10.51
C ARG A 56 4.18 -6.21 11.01
N LEU A 57 3.37 -5.21 11.37
CA LEU A 57 3.85 -3.98 12.01
C LEU A 57 4.51 -4.30 13.36
N LEU A 58 3.85 -5.10 14.21
CA LEU A 58 4.41 -5.50 15.50
C LEU A 58 5.76 -6.22 15.35
N LYS A 59 5.94 -7.02 14.29
CA LYS A 59 7.23 -7.68 13.99
C LYS A 59 8.33 -6.74 13.49
N VAL A 60 7.98 -5.58 12.96
CA VAL A 60 8.95 -4.59 12.43
C VAL A 60 9.44 -3.66 13.54
N VAL A 61 8.57 -3.34 14.50
CA VAL A 61 8.89 -2.41 15.60
C VAL A 61 9.51 -3.09 16.82
N ASN A 62 9.41 -4.41 16.93
CA ASN A 62 10.08 -5.24 17.93
C ASN A 62 11.38 -5.80 17.38
#